data_AF-A0A967VRN0-F1
#
_entry.id   AF-A0A967VRN0-F1
#
_cell.length_a   1.000
_cell.length_b   1.000
_cell.length_c   1.000
_cell.angle_alpha   90.00
_cell.angle_beta   90.00
_cell.angle_gamma   90.00
#
_symmetry.space_group_name_H-M   'P 1'
#
loop_
_entity.id
_entity.type
_entity.pdbx_description
1 polymer ?
#
loop_
_entity_poly.entity_id
_entity_poly.type
_entity_poly.pdbx_seq_one_letter_code
_entity_poly.pdbx_strand_id
1 'polypeptide(L)'
;MTFSFAIEGRPRPGPRPREEPQPLRIVTPGYFRTLDIPVLEGRVFNEHDDADAPDVLVVNQALKRLHWPDESPVGKRISFQGQDGPWLEIV
;
A
#
# COMPACT_ATOMS: atom_id res chain seq x y z
N MET A 1 5.12 -2.50 -12.95
CA MET A 1 6.09 -3.39 -12.26
C MET A 1 5.34 -4.09 -11.15
N THR A 2 5.75 -5.29 -10.77
CA THR A 2 4.90 -6.17 -9.97
C THR A 2 5.72 -6.69 -8.78
N PHE A 3 5.21 -6.54 -7.56
CA PHE A 3 5.96 -6.81 -6.32
C PHE A 3 5.19 -7.71 -5.35
N SER A 4 5.94 -8.49 -4.56
CA SER A 4 5.47 -9.08 -3.30
C SER A 4 5.67 -8.11 -2.13
N PHE A 5 4.90 -8.25 -1.07
CA PHE A 5 5.05 -7.43 0.14
C PHE A 5 4.68 -8.22 1.40
N ALA A 6 5.28 -7.84 2.51
CA ALA A 6 4.90 -8.28 3.84
C ALA A 6 3.95 -7.27 4.49
N ILE A 7 3.07 -7.75 5.37
CA ILE A 7 2.18 -6.92 6.19
C ILE A 7 2.66 -6.99 7.62
N GLU A 8 2.81 -5.84 8.27
CA GLU A 8 3.26 -5.78 9.65
C GLU A 8 2.40 -6.64 10.58
N GLY A 9 3.06 -7.36 11.50
CA GLY A 9 2.39 -8.19 12.49
C GLY A 9 1.80 -9.49 11.93
N ARG A 10 1.83 -9.72 10.61
CA ARG A 10 1.42 -10.99 10.01
C ARG A 10 2.62 -11.91 9.83
N PRO A 11 2.54 -13.21 10.13
CA PRO A 11 3.62 -14.14 9.83
C PRO A 11 3.91 -14.10 8.32
N ARG A 12 5.19 -14.23 7.95
CA ARG A 12 5.56 -14.40 6.53
C ARG A 12 4.70 -15.54 5.99
N PRO A 13 3.91 -15.32 4.91
CA PRO A 13 3.13 -16.40 4.35
C PRO A 13 4.07 -17.56 4.03
N GLY A 14 3.71 -18.75 4.52
CA GLY A 14 4.47 -19.96 4.24
C GLY A 14 4.55 -20.23 2.74
N PRO A 15 5.37 -21.18 2.29
CA PRO A 15 5.58 -21.47 0.87
C PRO A 15 4.30 -22.05 0.23
N ARG A 16 3.35 -21.20 -0.16
CA ARG A 16 2.13 -21.55 -0.90
C ARG A 16 1.77 -20.45 -1.91
N PRO A 17 0.99 -20.82 -2.95
CA PRO A 17 1.39 -20.69 -4.34
C PRO A 17 1.27 -19.24 -4.83
N ARG A 18 2.34 -18.74 -5.46
CA ARG A 18 2.46 -17.42 -6.11
C ARG A 18 1.67 -16.34 -5.36
N GLU A 19 2.34 -15.62 -4.46
CA GLU A 19 1.94 -14.22 -4.29
C GLU A 19 1.97 -13.61 -5.69
N GLU A 20 0.80 -13.53 -6.32
CA GLU A 20 0.69 -12.94 -7.63
C GLU A 20 1.15 -11.53 -7.41
N PRO A 21 2.28 -11.15 -8.04
CA PRO A 21 2.86 -9.89 -7.70
C PRO A 21 1.78 -8.84 -7.97
N GLN A 22 1.67 -7.87 -7.06
CA GLN A 22 0.64 -6.84 -7.17
C GLN A 22 1.17 -5.67 -8.01
N PRO A 23 0.35 -5.07 -8.88
CA PRO A 23 0.77 -3.92 -9.67
C PRO A 23 1.13 -2.76 -8.75
N LEU A 24 2.38 -2.30 -8.83
CA LEU A 24 2.82 -1.06 -8.19
C LEU A 24 2.83 0.07 -9.22
N ARG A 25 2.30 1.23 -8.83
CA ARG A 25 2.34 2.47 -9.63
C ARG A 25 2.95 3.57 -8.79
N ILE A 26 3.99 4.21 -9.32
CA ILE A 26 4.54 5.46 -8.79
C ILE A 26 3.78 6.58 -9.48
N VAL A 27 3.20 7.48 -8.70
CA VAL A 27 2.35 8.56 -9.19
C VAL A 27 2.70 9.87 -8.49
N THR A 28 2.44 11.00 -9.14
CA THR A 28 2.62 12.33 -8.54
C THR A 28 1.37 12.79 -7.79
N PRO A 29 1.48 13.78 -6.89
CA PRO A 29 0.33 14.48 -6.36
C PRO A 29 -0.62 14.93 -7.48
N GLY A 30 -1.92 14.79 -7.26
CA GLY A 30 -2.96 15.12 -8.24
C GLY A 30 -3.34 13.98 -9.20
N TYR A 31 -2.61 12.86 -9.26
CA TYR A 31 -2.94 11.71 -10.14
C TYR A 31 -4.40 11.26 -10.03
N PHE A 32 -4.88 11.07 -8.79
CA PHE A 32 -6.25 10.61 -8.53
C PHE A 32 -7.29 11.62 -9.00
N ARG A 33 -7.05 12.92 -8.76
CA ARG A 33 -7.92 14.00 -9.24
C ARG A 33 -7.94 14.07 -10.76
N THR A 34 -6.78 13.96 -11.42
CA THR A 34 -6.66 14.03 -12.88
C THR A 34 -7.40 12.88 -13.58
N LEU A 35 -7.43 11.70 -12.96
CA LEU A 35 -8.12 10.52 -13.49
C LEU A 35 -9.52 10.31 -12.92
N ASP A 36 -10.03 11.26 -12.13
CA ASP A 36 -11.33 11.17 -11.44
C ASP A 36 -11.51 9.87 -10.64
N ILE A 37 -10.44 9.45 -9.96
CA ILE A 37 -10.45 8.27 -9.09
C ILE A 37 -10.90 8.70 -7.68
N PRO A 38 -12.05 8.19 -7.19
CA PRO A 38 -12.54 8.56 -5.87
C PRO A 38 -11.70 7.95 -4.75
N VAL A 39 -11.48 8.74 -3.69
CA VAL A 39 -10.88 8.29 -2.44
C VAL A 39 -11.99 7.75 -1.54
N LEU A 40 -11.90 6.48 -1.16
CA LEU A 40 -12.93 5.82 -0.34
C LEU A 40 -12.69 6.01 1.16
N GLU A 41 -11.42 6.09 1.56
CA GLU A 41 -11.00 6.21 2.95
C GLU A 41 -9.62 6.90 2.97
N GLY A 42 -9.32 7.65 4.04
CA GLY A 42 -8.02 8.27 4.22
C GLY A 42 -7.74 9.44 3.28
N ARG A 43 -6.52 9.54 2.78
CA ARG A 43 -6.03 10.59 1.88
C ARG A 43 -5.22 10.00 0.72
N VAL A 44 -4.87 10.85 -0.22
CA VAL A 44 -3.90 10.52 -1.29
C VAL A 44 -2.62 11.31 -1.11
N PHE A 45 -1.62 10.99 -1.94
CA PHE A 45 -0.36 11.73 -2.00
C PHE A 45 -0.60 13.22 -2.22
N ASN A 46 0.09 14.04 -1.45
CA ASN A 46 0.10 15.49 -1.55
C ASN A 46 1.54 16.03 -1.53
N GLU A 47 1.70 17.35 -1.58
CA GLU A 47 3.00 18.02 -1.68
C GLU A 47 3.90 17.84 -0.44
N HIS A 48 3.34 17.39 0.69
CA HIS A 48 4.07 17.11 1.92
C HIS A 48 4.61 15.68 2.00
N ASP A 49 4.24 14.81 1.05
CA ASP A 49 4.81 13.46 0.94
C ASP A 49 6.10 13.51 0.12
N ASP A 50 7.10 14.21 0.65
CA ASP A 50 8.43 14.39 0.05
C ASP A 50 9.49 13.46 0.66
N ALA A 51 10.74 13.62 0.25
CA ALA A 51 11.85 12.74 0.67
C ALA A 51 12.20 12.85 2.17
N ASP A 52 11.75 13.91 2.85
CA ASP A 52 11.96 14.11 4.29
C ASP A 52 10.76 13.60 5.12
N ALA A 53 9.67 13.19 4.46
CA ALA A 53 8.47 12.63 5.08
C ALA A 53 8.54 11.10 5.23
N PRO A 54 7.74 10.50 6.13
CA PRO A 54 7.57 9.04 6.16
C PRO A 54 7.06 8.49 4.83
N ASP A 55 7.58 7.33 4.42
CA ASP A 55 7.11 6.65 3.21
C ASP A 55 5.65 6.20 3.37
N VAL A 56 4.80 6.59 2.41
CA VAL A 56 3.37 6.29 2.41
C VAL A 56 2.94 5.60 1.12
N LEU A 57 1.80 4.91 1.14
CA LEU A 57 1.20 4.30 -0.02
C LEU A 57 -0.33 4.36 0.01
N VAL A 58 -0.94 4.18 -1.17
CA VAL A 58 -2.40 4.04 -1.31
C VAL A 58 -2.70 2.65 -1.87
N VAL A 59 -3.65 1.95 -1.25
CA VAL A 59 -4.11 0.63 -1.71
C VAL A 59 -5.43 0.72 -2.45
N ASN A 60 -5.66 -0.17 -3.41
CA ASN A 60 -6.95 -0.26 -4.07
C ASN A 60 -7.96 -1.08 -3.24
N GLN A 61 -9.24 -1.01 -3.62
CA GLN A 61 -10.30 -1.74 -2.94
C GLN A 61 -10.16 -3.27 -3.02
N ALA A 62 -9.52 -3.79 -4.06
CA ALA A 62 -9.29 -5.23 -4.20
C ALA A 62 -8.29 -5.74 -3.15
N LEU A 63 -7.19 -5.02 -2.94
CA LEU A 63 -6.18 -5.33 -1.94
C LEU A 63 -6.76 -5.18 -0.52
N LYS A 64 -7.57 -4.15 -0.30
CA LYS A 64 -8.37 -3.99 0.94
C LYS A 64 -9.22 -5.23 1.20
N ARG A 65 -10.02 -5.69 0.25
CA ARG A 65 -10.89 -6.87 0.45
C ARG A 65 -10.09 -8.15 0.72
N LEU A 66 -8.91 -8.30 0.13
CA LEU A 66 -8.10 -9.49 0.27
C LEU A 66 -7.42 -9.57 1.65
N HIS A 67 -6.85 -8.47 2.11
CA HIS A 67 -6.05 -8.47 3.33
C HIS A 67 -6.76 -7.89 4.55
N TRP A 68 -7.71 -6.99 4.34
CA TRP A 68 -8.41 -6.23 5.39
C TRP A 68 -9.94 -6.22 5.12
N PRO A 69 -10.59 -7.40 5.02
CA PRO A 69 -12.01 -7.48 4.63
C PRO A 69 -12.91 -6.70 5.58
N ASP A 70 -12.66 -6.81 6.89
CA ASP A 70 -13.51 -6.25 7.95
C ASP A 70 -12.83 -5.13 8.75
N GLU A 71 -11.65 -4.68 8.29
CA GLU A 71 -10.89 -3.63 8.97
C GLU A 71 -10.43 -2.55 7.98
N SER A 72 -10.21 -1.34 8.51
CA SER A 72 -9.59 -0.26 7.74
C SER A 72 -8.12 -0.62 7.46
N PRO A 73 -7.63 -0.45 6.23
CA PRO A 73 -6.21 -0.58 5.95
C PRO A 73 -5.41 0.66 6.38
N VAL A 74 -6.06 1.81 6.61
CA VAL A 74 -5.38 3.08 6.93
C VAL A 74 -4.62 2.96 8.25
N GLY A 75 -3.40 3.49 8.27
CA GLY A 75 -2.46 3.41 9.40
C GLY A 75 -1.74 2.06 9.54
N LYS A 76 -2.09 1.06 8.72
CA LYS A 76 -1.35 -0.22 8.68
C LYS A 76 -0.14 -0.09 7.75
N ARG A 77 0.85 -0.95 7.97
CA ARG A 77 2.13 -0.89 7.27
C ARG A 77 2.43 -2.13 6.43
N ILE A 78 3.03 -1.91 5.26
CA ILE A 78 3.56 -2.98 4.40
C ILE A 78 5.03 -2.75 4.08
N SER A 79 5.77 -3.81 3.77
CA SER A 79 7.16 -3.72 3.31
C SER A 79 7.38 -4.54 2.06
N PHE A 80 7.97 -3.92 1.03
CA PHE A 80 8.40 -4.61 -0.19
C PHE A 80 9.75 -5.35 -0.02
N GLN A 81 10.43 -5.16 1.11
CA GLN A 81 11.71 -5.82 1.42
C GLN A 81 11.55 -6.92 2.51
N GLY A 82 10.31 -7.21 2.92
CA GLY A 82 9.99 -8.20 3.94
C GLY A 82 9.94 -7.65 5.36
N GLN A 83 9.81 -8.54 6.35
CA GLN A 83 9.53 -8.17 7.75
C GLN A 83 10.60 -7.29 8.42
N ASP A 84 11.83 -7.35 7.92
CA ASP A 84 12.97 -6.61 8.47
C ASP A 84 13.30 -5.36 7.63
N GLY A 85 12.47 -5.08 6.62
CA GLY A 85 12.64 -3.99 5.68
C GLY A 85 12.01 -2.67 6.14
N PRO A 86 12.23 -1.58 5.39
CA PRO A 86 11.51 -0.33 5.61
C PRO A 86 10.00 -0.54 5.42
N TRP A 87 9.24 0.13 6.28
CA TRP A 87 7.79 0.07 6.29
C TRP A 87 7.20 1.30 5.61
N LEU A 88 6.19 1.07 4.77
CA LEU A 88 5.38 2.12 4.19
C LEU A 88 4.00 2.08 4.85
N GLU A 89 3.50 3.24 5.27
CA GLU A 89 2.17 3.38 5.88
C GLU A 89 1.09 3.56 4.82
N ILE A 90 -0.04 2.88 4.99
CA ILE A 90 -1.22 3.08 4.16
C ILE A 90 -1.95 4.32 4.64
N VAL A 91 -2.13 5.29 3.75
CA VAL A 91 -2.82 6.57 4.03
C VAL A 91 -4.18 6.66 3.37
#